data_AF-A0A533MLT4-F1
#
_entry.id   AF-A0A533MLT4-F1
#
_cell.length_a   1.000
_cell.length_b   1.000
_cell.length_c   1.000
_cell.angle_alpha   90.00
_cell.angle_beta   90.00
_cell.angle_gamma   90.00
#
_symmetry.space_group_name_H-M   'P 1'
#
loop_
_entity.id
_entity.type
_entity.pdbx_description
1 polymer ?
#
loop_
_entity_poly.entity_id
_entity_poly.type
_entity_poly.pdbx_seq_one_letter_code
_entity_poly.pdbx_strand_id
1 'polypeptide(L)'
;TEMGEITGRLPLNVGVIFFDYKTALYATINASRKMLKGFEDEPAEQFLVNSEKIGSSIELTKKNKGNKKMKVENTTNFSSKYYRNFIVVNSSSVDKRNGYFKSFVYGEEVNLLNAFKLEKDDEVVIYTNHFDFEFLDSTARRLEIGYNNGKRISQSDLRGPRPYYLEEFSTVFDEIWGLFKTLTISQIKKIQSELAKLHLDWTGYENSEEFETQIENILINHGTHKWWDSVKDEHELLKQVCLDKTIFDILEFYTSILKLKSGCDTNE
;
A
#
# COMPACT_ATOMS: atom_id res chain seq x y z
N THR A 1 -9.38 6.30 -7.73
CA THR A 1 -9.00 5.32 -8.80
C THR A 1 -10.11 4.29 -8.97
N GLU A 2 -10.29 3.70 -10.16
CA GLU A 2 -11.39 2.73 -10.41
C GLU A 2 -11.36 1.52 -9.44
N MET A 3 -10.17 1.07 -9.01
CA MET A 3 -10.03 -0.05 -8.07
C MET A 3 -10.54 0.28 -6.65
N GLY A 4 -10.45 1.54 -6.21
CA GLY A 4 -11.00 2.00 -4.93
C GLY A 4 -12.54 1.94 -4.87
N GLU A 5 -13.21 1.86 -6.02
CA GLU A 5 -14.67 1.70 -6.10
C GLU A 5 -15.12 0.25 -5.82
N ILE A 6 -14.21 -0.71 -6.01
CA ILE A 6 -14.47 -2.15 -5.92
C ILE A 6 -14.06 -2.72 -4.54
N THR A 7 -13.30 -1.95 -3.74
CA THR A 7 -12.88 -2.32 -2.38
C THR A 7 -14.07 -2.81 -1.54
N GLY A 8 -13.95 -4.03 -1.00
CA GLY A 8 -14.97 -4.71 -0.20
C GLY A 8 -16.02 -5.49 -0.99
N ARG A 9 -16.00 -5.49 -2.33
CA ARG A 9 -16.93 -6.28 -3.17
C ARG A 9 -16.28 -7.46 -3.86
N LEU A 10 -15.07 -7.26 -4.37
CA LEU A 10 -14.31 -8.30 -5.05
C LEU A 10 -12.91 -8.31 -4.45
N PRO A 11 -12.63 -9.19 -3.47
CA PRO A 11 -11.28 -9.36 -2.97
C PRO A 11 -10.40 -9.90 -4.08
N LEU A 12 -9.49 -9.06 -4.55
CA LEU A 12 -8.53 -9.38 -5.58
C LEU A 12 -7.13 -9.13 -5.04
N ASN A 13 -6.44 -10.23 -4.74
CA ASN A 13 -5.04 -10.22 -4.38
C ASN A 13 -4.20 -10.54 -5.63
N VAL A 14 -3.32 -9.63 -6.01
CA VAL A 14 -2.47 -9.74 -7.20
C VAL A 14 -1.02 -9.85 -6.78
N GLY A 15 -0.37 -10.92 -7.21
CA GLY A 15 1.05 -11.16 -6.98
C GLY A 15 1.80 -11.25 -8.30
N VAL A 16 2.86 -10.45 -8.47
CA VAL A 16 3.66 -10.43 -9.71
C VAL A 16 5.12 -10.81 -9.44
N ILE A 17 5.59 -11.87 -10.10
CA ILE A 17 7.01 -12.25 -10.06
C ILE A 17 7.68 -11.80 -11.35
N PHE A 18 8.65 -10.91 -11.22
CA PHE A 18 9.51 -10.45 -12.31
C PHE A 18 10.80 -11.27 -12.31
N PHE A 19 11.31 -11.65 -13.48
CA PHE A 19 12.52 -12.46 -13.60
C PHE A 19 13.16 -12.29 -14.99
N ASP A 20 14.47 -12.50 -15.08
CA ASP A 20 15.17 -12.55 -16.37
C ASP A 20 14.80 -13.82 -17.15
N TYR A 21 14.88 -13.77 -18.49
CA TYR A 21 14.57 -14.93 -19.35
C TYR A 21 15.44 -16.16 -19.06
N LYS A 22 16.62 -15.96 -18.46
CA LYS A 22 17.52 -17.05 -18.03
C LYS A 22 17.14 -17.66 -16.69
N THR A 23 16.27 -17.03 -15.91
CA THR A 23 15.86 -17.55 -14.61
C THR A 23 15.07 -18.85 -14.81
N ALA A 24 15.47 -19.90 -14.08
CA ALA A 24 14.87 -21.21 -14.23
C ALA A 24 13.38 -21.17 -13.85
N LEU A 25 12.51 -21.65 -14.74
CA LEU A 25 11.05 -21.57 -14.59
C LEU A 25 10.54 -22.21 -13.28
N TYR A 26 11.18 -23.28 -12.81
CA TYR A 26 10.80 -23.91 -11.54
C TYR A 26 10.95 -22.95 -10.35
N ALA A 27 11.97 -22.06 -10.38
CA ALA A 27 12.21 -21.08 -9.34
C ALA A 27 11.10 -20.03 -9.32
N THR A 28 10.71 -19.55 -10.51
CA THR A 28 9.59 -18.62 -10.68
C THR A 28 8.27 -19.24 -10.21
N ILE A 29 7.94 -20.47 -10.63
CA ILE A 29 6.70 -21.15 -10.20
C ILE A 29 6.71 -21.36 -8.68
N ASN A 30 7.86 -21.72 -8.10
CA ASN A 30 7.99 -21.86 -6.65
C ASN A 30 7.73 -20.53 -5.93
N ALA A 31 8.31 -19.43 -6.43
CA ALA A 31 8.07 -18.08 -5.92
C ALA A 31 6.59 -17.68 -6.01
N SER A 32 5.95 -17.88 -7.17
CA SER A 32 4.53 -17.58 -7.38
C SER A 32 3.63 -18.38 -6.44
N ARG A 33 3.91 -19.68 -6.23
CA ARG A 33 3.15 -20.51 -5.29
C ARG A 33 3.27 -20.04 -3.84
N LYS A 34 4.45 -19.56 -3.44
CA LYS A 34 4.65 -18.99 -2.10
C LYS A 34 3.88 -17.68 -1.92
N MET A 35 3.89 -16.83 -2.95
CA MET A 35 3.11 -15.58 -2.96
C MET A 35 1.61 -15.85 -2.87
N LEU A 36 1.11 -16.81 -3.65
CA LEU A 36 -0.30 -17.21 -3.59
C LEU A 36 -0.71 -17.70 -2.20
N LYS A 37 0.08 -18.58 -1.58
CA LYS A 37 -0.17 -19.05 -0.20
C LYS A 37 -0.23 -17.91 0.80
N GLY A 38 0.63 -16.89 0.65
CA GLY A 38 0.62 -15.71 1.51
C GLY A 38 -0.71 -14.96 1.51
N PHE A 39 -1.42 -14.96 0.39
CA PHE A 39 -2.74 -14.34 0.27
C PHE A 39 -3.90 -15.21 0.77
N GLU A 40 -3.72 -16.54 0.84
CA GLU A 40 -4.73 -17.46 1.38
C GLU A 40 -4.87 -17.32 2.90
N ASP A 41 -3.79 -16.92 3.57
CA ASP A 41 -3.71 -16.77 5.03
C ASP A 41 -4.25 -15.42 5.54
N GLU A 42 -4.77 -14.55 4.67
CA GLU A 42 -5.30 -13.22 5.03
C GLU A 42 -6.81 -13.28 5.32
N PRO A 43 -7.23 -13.27 6.60
CA PRO A 43 -8.62 -13.12 6.94
C PRO A 43 -9.09 -11.70 6.63
N ALA A 44 -10.40 -11.56 6.45
CA ALA A 44 -11.05 -10.26 6.35
C ALA A 44 -10.63 -9.34 7.51
N GLU A 45 -10.36 -8.09 7.20
CA GLU A 45 -9.84 -7.13 8.17
C GLU A 45 -10.98 -6.33 8.82
N GLN A 46 -10.81 -6.05 10.12
CA GLN A 46 -11.76 -5.21 10.87
C GLN A 46 -11.29 -3.76 10.90
N PHE A 47 -12.17 -2.88 10.46
CA PHE A 47 -11.99 -1.44 10.46
C PHE A 47 -13.03 -0.74 11.31
N LEU A 48 -12.63 0.36 11.93
CA LEU A 48 -13.48 1.29 12.66
C LEU A 48 -13.69 2.55 11.83
N VAL A 49 -14.92 3.04 11.79
CA VAL A 49 -15.30 4.27 11.07
C VAL A 49 -14.98 5.49 11.94
N ASN A 50 -14.00 6.31 11.54
CA ASN A 50 -13.50 7.40 12.38
C ASN A 50 -14.30 8.70 12.33
N SER A 51 -14.98 9.03 11.23
CA SER A 51 -15.60 10.35 11.07
C SER A 51 -16.78 10.40 10.09
N GLU A 52 -17.70 11.33 10.41
CA GLU A 52 -18.83 11.76 9.59
C GLU A 52 -18.35 12.31 8.25
N LYS A 53 -18.63 11.58 7.17
CA LYS A 53 -18.60 11.99 5.75
C LYS A 53 -17.95 13.35 5.47
N ILE A 54 -16.66 13.34 5.12
CA ILE A 54 -16.05 14.46 4.39
C ILE A 54 -16.42 14.27 2.91
N GLY A 55 -17.55 14.86 2.49
CA GLY A 55 -18.07 14.76 1.13
C GLY A 55 -18.49 13.33 0.76
N SER A 56 -17.84 12.74 -0.25
CA SER A 56 -18.09 11.36 -0.69
C SER A 56 -17.07 10.34 -0.17
N SER A 57 -16.06 10.67 0.63
CA SER A 57 -15.11 9.66 1.14
C SER A 57 -15.41 9.22 2.58
N ILE A 58 -15.07 7.98 2.92
CA ILE A 58 -15.11 7.44 4.29
C ILE A 58 -13.68 7.11 4.71
N GLU A 59 -13.30 7.56 5.90
CA GLU A 59 -12.02 7.21 6.51
C GLU A 59 -12.21 6.05 7.49
N LEU A 60 -11.44 4.99 7.26
CA LEU A 60 -11.47 3.77 8.04
C LEU A 60 -10.13 3.56 8.73
N THR A 61 -10.14 3.18 10.01
CA THR A 61 -8.92 2.85 10.75
C THR A 61 -8.92 1.39 11.17
N LYS A 62 -7.83 0.68 10.87
CA LYS A 62 -7.68 -0.74 11.21
C LYS A 62 -7.61 -0.91 12.73
N LYS A 63 -8.44 -1.81 13.29
CA LYS A 63 -8.55 -1.99 14.75
C LYS A 63 -7.34 -2.70 15.38
N ASN A 64 -6.62 -3.53 14.63
CA ASN A 64 -5.71 -4.52 15.23
C ASN A 64 -4.21 -4.32 15.06
N LYS A 65 -3.68 -3.51 14.13
CA LYS A 65 -2.22 -3.38 13.95
C LYS A 65 -1.85 -2.07 13.26
N GLY A 66 -1.39 -1.10 14.05
CA GLY A 66 -0.98 0.22 13.59
C GLY A 66 -2.16 1.06 13.11
N ASN A 67 -2.10 2.36 13.33
CA ASN A 67 -3.12 3.31 12.88
C ASN A 67 -3.07 3.50 11.35
N LYS A 68 -3.13 2.42 10.57
CA LYS A 68 -3.17 2.49 9.11
C LYS A 68 -4.58 2.94 8.72
N LYS A 69 -4.64 4.15 8.17
CA LYS A 69 -5.87 4.77 7.66
C LYS A 69 -6.07 4.32 6.23
N MET A 70 -7.23 3.75 5.94
CA MET A 70 -7.67 3.49 4.57
C MET A 70 -8.70 4.54 4.21
N LYS A 71 -8.39 5.34 3.18
CA LYS A 71 -9.36 6.25 2.60
C LYS A 71 -10.12 5.52 1.51
N VAL A 72 -11.43 5.48 1.67
CA VAL A 72 -12.31 4.82 0.72
C VAL A 72 -13.10 5.91 -0.01
N GLU A 73 -12.81 6.11 -1.29
CA GLU A 73 -13.55 7.06 -2.14
C GLU A 73 -14.95 6.51 -2.42
N ASN A 74 -16.02 7.26 -2.13
CA ASN A 74 -17.31 6.96 -2.75
C ASN A 74 -17.46 7.74 -4.05
N THR A 75 -17.95 7.01 -5.03
CA THR A 75 -18.41 7.52 -6.31
C THR A 75 -19.57 8.49 -6.13
N THR A 76 -19.59 9.55 -6.93
CA THR A 76 -20.75 10.44 -7.10
C THR A 76 -21.82 9.85 -8.04
N ASN A 77 -21.52 8.72 -8.69
CA ASN A 77 -22.40 8.10 -9.67
C ASN A 77 -23.61 7.43 -9.00
N PHE A 78 -24.81 7.66 -9.54
CA PHE A 78 -26.08 7.29 -8.90
C PHE A 78 -26.28 5.76 -8.82
N SER A 79 -25.71 5.02 -9.77
CA SER A 79 -25.80 3.56 -9.85
C SER A 79 -24.96 2.86 -8.77
N SER A 80 -23.75 3.32 -8.52
CA SER A 80 -22.80 2.72 -7.56
C SER A 80 -23.17 2.96 -6.09
N LYS A 81 -24.06 3.93 -5.82
CA LYS A 81 -24.60 4.25 -4.48
C LYS A 81 -25.32 3.08 -3.81
N TYR A 82 -26.02 2.25 -4.58
CA TYR A 82 -26.90 1.20 -4.03
C TYR A 82 -26.20 -0.14 -3.80
N TYR A 83 -25.02 -0.36 -4.39
CA TYR A 83 -24.38 -1.67 -4.38
C TYR A 83 -23.22 -1.78 -3.38
N ARG A 84 -22.90 -0.71 -2.62
CA ARG A 84 -21.74 -0.72 -1.72
C ARG A 84 -22.19 -1.07 -0.31
N ASN A 85 -22.05 -2.34 0.05
CA ASN A 85 -22.45 -2.84 1.35
C ASN A 85 -21.25 -3.44 2.07
N PHE A 86 -21.11 -3.13 3.35
CA PHE A 86 -20.06 -3.66 4.21
C PHE A 86 -20.66 -4.58 5.26
N ILE A 87 -19.91 -5.61 5.65
CA ILE A 87 -20.29 -6.49 6.75
C ILE A 87 -20.08 -5.71 8.05
N VAL A 88 -21.11 -5.56 8.87
CA VAL A 88 -21.04 -4.86 10.16
C VAL A 88 -21.02 -5.87 11.30
N VAL A 89 -20.00 -5.80 12.14
CA VAL A 89 -19.78 -6.76 13.25
C VAL A 89 -20.47 -6.30 14.52
N ASN A 90 -20.54 -4.99 14.75
CA ASN A 90 -20.95 -4.45 16.04
C ASN A 90 -21.82 -3.21 15.86
N SER A 91 -23.14 -3.39 15.92
CA SER A 91 -24.03 -2.27 16.26
C SER A 91 -25.38 -2.80 16.72
N SER A 92 -25.71 -2.52 17.97
CA SER A 92 -27.01 -2.72 18.59
C SER A 92 -27.99 -1.67 18.06
N SER A 93 -28.24 -1.65 16.75
CA SER A 93 -29.30 -0.88 16.05
C SER A 93 -29.18 -0.88 14.51
N VAL A 94 -28.22 -1.60 13.90
CA VAL A 94 -28.07 -1.66 12.42
C VAL A 94 -29.38 -2.09 11.74
N ASP A 95 -30.13 -2.98 12.37
CA ASP A 95 -31.39 -3.54 11.88
C ASP A 95 -32.46 -2.50 11.56
N LYS A 96 -32.39 -1.32 12.19
CA LYS A 96 -33.33 -0.22 12.00
C LYS A 96 -32.85 0.81 10.97
N ARG A 97 -31.61 0.70 10.49
CA ARG A 97 -31.02 1.67 9.57
C ARG A 97 -31.46 1.38 8.13
N ASN A 98 -31.82 2.43 7.40
CA ASN A 98 -32.19 2.31 5.98
C ASN A 98 -30.97 1.85 5.17
N GLY A 99 -31.13 0.84 4.30
CA GLY A 99 -30.04 0.23 3.53
C GLY A 99 -29.37 -0.96 4.23
N TYR A 100 -29.94 -1.41 5.35
CA TYR A 100 -29.60 -2.69 6.00
C TYR A 100 -30.27 -3.87 5.28
N PHE A 101 -29.54 -4.97 5.16
CA PHE A 101 -30.11 -6.28 4.86
C PHE A 101 -29.25 -7.40 5.44
N LYS A 102 -29.88 -8.56 5.64
CA LYS A 102 -29.22 -9.79 6.06
C LYS A 102 -28.80 -10.62 4.86
N SER A 103 -27.63 -11.23 4.92
CA SER A 103 -27.17 -12.18 3.91
C SER A 103 -26.40 -13.31 4.58
N PHE A 104 -25.95 -14.27 3.79
CA PHE A 104 -25.07 -15.34 4.22
C PHE A 104 -23.73 -15.21 3.49
N VAL A 105 -22.63 -15.30 4.25
CA VAL A 105 -21.27 -15.33 3.71
C VAL A 105 -20.58 -16.56 4.33
N TYR A 106 -20.07 -17.45 3.48
CA TYR A 106 -19.52 -18.76 3.91
C TYR A 106 -20.45 -19.59 4.82
N GLY A 107 -21.77 -19.44 4.66
CA GLY A 107 -22.77 -20.16 5.45
C GLY A 107 -23.10 -19.52 6.80
N GLU A 108 -22.44 -18.43 7.17
CA GLU A 108 -22.73 -17.65 8.37
C GLU A 108 -23.63 -16.46 8.05
N GLU A 109 -24.58 -16.17 8.94
CA GLU A 109 -25.46 -15.00 8.81
C GLU A 109 -24.67 -13.73 9.10
N VAL A 110 -24.67 -12.80 8.15
CA VAL A 110 -23.96 -11.52 8.25
C VAL A 110 -24.91 -10.35 8.06
N ASN A 111 -24.62 -9.28 8.80
CA ASN A 111 -25.31 -7.99 8.70
C ASN A 111 -24.61 -7.14 7.64
N LEU A 112 -25.31 -6.76 6.58
CA LEU A 112 -24.78 -5.86 5.56
C LEU A 112 -25.43 -4.49 5.68
N LEU A 113 -24.60 -3.44 5.68
CA LEU A 113 -25.07 -2.06 5.66
C LEU A 113 -24.44 -1.29 4.51
N ASN A 114 -25.25 -0.47 3.85
CA ASN A 114 -24.75 0.40 2.80
C ASN A 114 -23.69 1.39 3.32
N ALA A 115 -22.60 1.57 2.57
CA ALA A 115 -21.48 2.43 2.93
C ALA A 115 -21.89 3.88 3.25
N PHE A 116 -22.89 4.43 2.54
CA PHE A 116 -23.40 5.78 2.80
C PHE A 116 -24.20 5.91 4.10
N LYS A 117 -24.45 4.80 4.79
CA LYS A 117 -25.25 4.71 6.01
C LYS A 117 -24.43 4.25 7.20
N LEU A 118 -23.12 4.06 7.00
CA LEU A 118 -22.16 3.91 8.09
C LEU A 118 -22.10 5.20 8.91
N GLU A 119 -22.14 5.01 10.21
CA GLU A 119 -22.01 6.04 11.23
C GLU A 119 -20.63 5.91 11.89
N LYS A 120 -20.23 6.97 12.61
CA LYS A 120 -19.00 6.94 13.40
C LYS A 120 -19.07 5.80 14.42
N ASP A 121 -17.92 5.15 14.65
CA ASP A 121 -17.74 4.02 15.56
C ASP A 121 -18.39 2.70 15.10
N ASP A 122 -18.99 2.65 13.90
CA ASP A 122 -19.38 1.37 13.29
C ASP A 122 -18.13 0.52 13.01
N GLU A 123 -18.23 -0.77 13.32
CA GLU A 123 -17.18 -1.75 13.03
C GLU A 123 -17.53 -2.54 11.77
N VAL A 124 -16.70 -2.42 10.74
CA VAL A 124 -16.88 -3.08 9.45
C VAL A 124 -15.79 -4.09 9.17
N VAL A 125 -16.18 -5.19 8.54
CA VAL A 125 -15.28 -6.20 7.99
C VAL A 125 -15.14 -5.97 6.50
N ILE A 126 -13.89 -5.87 6.05
CA ILE A 126 -13.53 -5.64 4.65
C ILE A 126 -12.55 -6.72 4.22
N TYR A 127 -12.86 -7.39 3.12
CA TYR A 127 -11.87 -8.17 2.40
C TYR A 127 -11.05 -7.21 1.54
N THR A 128 -9.83 -6.93 1.99
CA THR A 128 -8.90 -6.00 1.36
C THR A 128 -8.30 -6.58 0.08
N ASN A 129 -7.93 -5.69 -0.84
CA ASN A 129 -7.23 -6.05 -2.07
C ASN A 129 -5.75 -5.82 -1.85
N HIS A 130 -4.92 -6.81 -2.15
CA HIS A 130 -3.48 -6.69 -1.97
C HIS A 130 -2.73 -6.76 -3.29
N PHE A 131 -1.63 -6.02 -3.36
CA PHE A 131 -0.63 -6.09 -4.41
C PHE A 131 0.72 -6.45 -3.79
N ASP A 132 1.34 -7.50 -4.32
CA ASP A 132 2.71 -7.88 -3.98
C ASP A 132 3.52 -8.13 -5.24
N PHE A 133 4.82 -7.90 -5.16
CA PHE A 133 5.73 -8.21 -6.24
C PHE A 133 7.07 -8.71 -5.71
N GLU A 134 7.80 -9.43 -6.55
CA GLU A 134 9.19 -9.78 -6.27
C GLU A 134 9.98 -9.83 -7.58
N PHE A 135 11.20 -9.29 -7.57
CA PHE A 135 12.11 -9.41 -8.70
C PHE A 135 13.18 -10.46 -8.40
N LEU A 136 13.12 -11.60 -9.10
CA LEU A 136 14.08 -12.69 -8.98
C LEU A 136 15.35 -12.39 -9.78
N ASP A 137 16.16 -11.48 -9.26
CA ASP A 137 17.52 -11.20 -9.72
C ASP A 137 18.48 -12.38 -9.51
N SER A 138 18.16 -13.24 -8.54
CA SER A 138 18.84 -14.48 -8.25
C SER A 138 17.83 -15.58 -7.92
N THR A 139 18.25 -16.84 -8.06
CA THR A 139 17.40 -17.97 -7.68
C THR A 139 17.15 -18.00 -6.17
N ALA A 140 18.07 -17.48 -5.35
CA ALA A 140 17.94 -17.42 -3.90
C ALA A 140 16.78 -16.53 -3.44
N ARG A 141 16.47 -15.45 -4.18
CA ARG A 141 15.43 -14.47 -3.85
C ARG A 141 14.04 -15.09 -3.63
N ARG A 142 13.74 -16.23 -4.26
CA ARG A 142 12.49 -17.00 -4.03
C ARG A 142 12.32 -17.47 -2.58
N LEU A 143 13.41 -17.54 -1.83
CA LEU A 143 13.41 -17.97 -0.42
C LEU A 143 12.98 -16.85 0.53
N GLU A 144 13.17 -15.59 0.12
CA GLU A 144 12.75 -14.39 0.86
C GLU A 144 11.22 -14.18 0.82
N ILE A 145 10.53 -14.87 -0.11
CA ILE A 145 9.07 -14.91 -0.16
C ILE A 145 8.56 -15.80 0.96
N GLY A 146 8.19 -15.17 2.06
CA GLY A 146 7.51 -15.77 3.20
C GLY A 146 6.52 -14.78 3.79
N TYR A 147 5.42 -15.29 4.36
CA TYR A 147 4.38 -14.47 4.97
C TYR A 147 4.13 -14.91 6.41
N ASN A 148 3.80 -13.95 7.26
CA ASN A 148 3.37 -14.18 8.62
C ASN A 148 2.31 -13.15 8.98
N ASN A 149 1.12 -13.62 9.37
CA ASN A 149 -0.04 -12.78 9.67
C ASN A 149 -0.34 -11.78 8.54
N GLY A 150 -0.34 -12.28 7.30
CA GLY A 150 -0.65 -11.50 6.11
C GLY A 150 0.46 -10.56 5.60
N LYS A 151 1.51 -10.34 6.40
CA LYS A 151 2.65 -9.51 6.00
C LYS A 151 3.82 -10.35 5.53
N ARG A 152 4.65 -9.79 4.63
CA ARG A 152 5.95 -10.38 4.30
C ARG A 152 6.80 -10.50 5.55
N ILE A 153 7.37 -11.69 5.75
CA ILE A 153 8.45 -11.91 6.73
C ILE A 153 9.66 -11.18 6.16
N SER A 154 9.84 -9.93 6.55
CA SER A 154 10.98 -9.16 6.08
C SER A 154 12.27 -9.86 6.50
N GLN A 155 13.01 -10.43 5.55
CA GLN A 155 14.36 -10.96 5.75
C GLN A 155 15.45 -9.91 5.46
N SER A 156 15.06 -8.75 4.93
CA SER A 156 15.96 -7.66 4.57
C SER A 156 15.47 -6.34 5.15
N ASP A 157 16.31 -5.65 5.91
CA ASP A 157 15.95 -4.46 6.68
C ASP A 157 15.52 -3.24 5.85
N LEU A 158 15.58 -3.32 4.51
CA LEU A 158 15.31 -2.22 3.58
C LEU A 158 14.07 -2.41 2.69
N ARG A 159 13.29 -3.48 2.89
CA ARG A 159 12.03 -3.68 2.14
C ARG A 159 10.87 -2.98 2.84
N GLY A 160 9.95 -2.46 2.04
CA GLY A 160 8.72 -1.86 2.52
C GLY A 160 7.74 -2.89 3.09
N PRO A 161 6.57 -2.43 3.57
CA PRO A 161 5.60 -3.25 4.28
C PRO A 161 4.72 -4.06 3.32
N ARG A 162 5.32 -4.87 2.45
CA ARG A 162 4.63 -5.75 1.52
C ARG A 162 3.78 -6.81 2.28
N PRO A 163 2.60 -7.22 1.75
CA PRO A 163 1.96 -6.70 0.55
C PRO A 163 1.30 -5.34 0.78
N TYR A 164 1.20 -4.54 -0.28
CA TYR A 164 0.53 -3.24 -0.28
C TYR A 164 -0.96 -3.39 -0.50
N TYR A 165 -1.79 -2.44 -0.06
CA TYR A 165 -3.16 -2.39 -0.56
C TYR A 165 -3.13 -2.01 -2.04
N LEU A 166 -3.95 -2.67 -2.86
CA LEU A 166 -3.98 -2.43 -4.30
C LEU A 166 -4.33 -0.97 -4.62
N GLU A 167 -5.18 -0.37 -3.78
CA GLU A 167 -5.56 1.04 -3.85
C GLU A 167 -4.36 1.95 -3.60
N GLU A 168 -3.56 1.68 -2.57
CA GLU A 168 -2.33 2.43 -2.25
C GLU A 168 -1.27 2.29 -3.34
N PHE A 169 -1.10 1.08 -3.89
CA PHE A 169 -0.19 0.86 -5.00
C PHE A 169 -0.56 1.75 -6.20
N SER A 170 -1.85 1.85 -6.53
CA SER A 170 -2.29 2.67 -7.68
C SER A 170 -2.10 4.18 -7.51
N THR A 171 -2.06 4.69 -6.27
CA THR A 171 -1.96 6.13 -6.01
C THR A 171 -0.55 6.52 -5.57
N VAL A 172 -0.06 5.93 -4.48
CA VAL A 172 1.17 6.34 -3.81
C VAL A 172 2.40 6.06 -4.69
N PHE A 173 2.46 4.91 -5.36
CA PHE A 173 3.62 4.58 -6.19
C PHE A 173 3.76 5.55 -7.37
N ASP A 174 2.67 5.83 -8.07
CA ASP A 174 2.66 6.72 -9.24
C ASP A 174 2.88 8.18 -8.83
N GLU A 175 2.26 8.64 -7.73
CA GLU A 175 2.45 9.99 -7.19
C GLU A 175 3.91 10.22 -6.83
N ILE A 176 4.49 9.37 -5.97
CA ILE A 176 5.89 9.50 -5.55
C ILE A 176 6.83 9.38 -6.74
N TRP A 177 6.64 8.40 -7.62
CA TRP A 177 7.49 8.28 -8.81
C TRP A 177 7.39 9.52 -9.72
N GLY A 178 6.21 10.12 -9.84
CA GLY A 178 6.00 11.39 -10.52
C GLY A 178 6.94 12.50 -10.03
N LEU A 179 7.14 12.61 -8.72
CA LEU A 179 8.05 13.58 -8.10
C LEU A 179 9.51 13.28 -8.46
N PHE A 180 9.91 12.00 -8.41
CA PHE A 180 11.27 11.55 -8.67
C PHE A 180 11.65 11.58 -10.17
N LYS A 181 10.68 11.54 -11.10
CA LYS A 181 10.94 11.66 -12.56
C LYS A 181 11.68 12.94 -12.95
N THR A 182 11.55 13.99 -12.13
CA THR A 182 12.21 15.29 -12.34
C THR A 182 13.69 15.28 -11.94
N LEU A 183 14.11 14.29 -11.14
CA LEU A 183 15.50 14.10 -10.71
C LEU A 183 16.26 13.24 -11.71
N THR A 184 17.58 13.41 -11.76
CA THR A 184 18.46 12.55 -12.55
C THR A 184 18.64 11.18 -11.88
N ILE A 185 18.92 10.13 -12.66
CA ILE A 185 19.21 8.77 -12.14
C ILE A 185 20.32 8.80 -11.08
N SER A 186 21.33 9.64 -11.26
CA SER A 186 22.44 9.80 -10.29
C SER A 186 21.94 10.31 -8.94
N GLN A 187 21.05 11.32 -8.93
CA GLN A 187 20.44 11.84 -7.70
C GLN A 187 19.58 10.76 -7.03
N ILE A 188 18.73 10.07 -7.79
CA ILE A 188 17.88 8.99 -7.27
C ILE A 188 18.73 7.90 -6.59
N LYS A 189 19.82 7.46 -7.24
CA LYS A 189 20.73 6.46 -6.68
C LYS A 189 21.44 6.95 -5.41
N LYS A 190 21.82 8.23 -5.34
CA LYS A 190 22.41 8.82 -4.13
C LYS A 190 21.41 8.82 -2.98
N ILE A 191 20.19 9.31 -3.21
CA ILE A 191 19.09 9.27 -2.23
C ILE A 191 18.88 7.85 -1.72
N GLN A 192 18.71 6.89 -2.63
CA GLN A 192 18.52 5.48 -2.28
C GLN A 192 19.67 4.95 -1.42
N SER A 193 20.92 5.25 -1.79
CA SER A 193 22.09 4.77 -1.06
C SER A 193 22.23 5.39 0.33
N GLU A 194 21.88 6.66 0.51
CA GLU A 194 21.99 7.33 1.80
C GLU A 194 20.82 6.98 2.73
N LEU A 195 19.61 6.87 2.20
CA LEU A 195 18.48 6.32 2.97
C LEU A 195 18.78 4.90 3.43
N ALA A 196 19.37 4.06 2.56
CA ALA A 196 19.74 2.69 2.93
C ALA A 196 20.76 2.68 4.08
N LYS A 197 21.78 3.53 4.01
CA LYS A 197 22.77 3.68 5.10
C LYS A 197 22.10 4.15 6.39
N LEU A 198 21.27 5.19 6.32
CA LEU A 198 20.56 5.72 7.47
C LEU A 198 19.74 4.61 8.17
N HIS A 199 18.93 3.87 7.41
CA HIS A 199 18.11 2.77 7.95
C HIS A 199 18.92 1.62 8.55
N LEU A 200 20.11 1.32 8.01
CA LEU A 200 20.98 0.27 8.57
C LEU A 200 21.72 0.75 9.82
N ASP A 201 22.29 1.96 9.77
CA ASP A 201 23.15 2.50 10.83
C ASP A 201 22.35 2.94 12.06
N TRP A 202 21.09 3.34 11.88
CA TRP A 202 20.22 3.88 12.94
C TRP A 202 19.10 2.92 13.35
N THR A 203 19.35 1.62 13.23
CA THR A 203 18.39 0.59 13.68
C THR A 203 18.03 0.80 15.16
N GLY A 204 16.74 0.92 15.48
CA GLY A 204 16.21 1.19 16.82
C GLY A 204 15.94 2.67 17.14
N TYR A 205 16.28 3.59 16.23
CA TYR A 205 16.04 5.04 16.37
C TYR A 205 15.00 5.57 15.37
N GLU A 206 14.23 4.69 14.74
CA GLU A 206 13.34 5.05 13.61
C GLU A 206 12.19 5.99 13.99
N ASN A 207 11.85 6.06 15.29
CA ASN A 207 10.80 6.94 15.81
C ASN A 207 11.35 8.26 16.39
N SER A 208 12.64 8.56 16.19
CA SER A 208 13.25 9.78 16.73
C SER A 208 13.07 10.96 15.76
N GLU A 209 12.86 12.17 16.30
CA GLU A 209 12.75 13.39 15.49
C GLU A 209 14.04 13.65 14.69
N GLU A 210 15.19 13.24 15.23
CA GLU A 210 16.47 13.31 14.53
C GLU A 210 16.48 12.42 13.29
N PHE A 211 15.89 11.22 13.36
CA PHE A 211 15.82 10.31 12.21
C PHE A 211 14.98 10.93 11.08
N GLU A 212 13.82 11.51 11.40
CA GLU A 212 13.00 12.24 10.43
C GLU A 212 13.74 13.44 9.83
N THR A 213 14.46 14.18 10.65
CA THR A 213 15.29 15.32 10.20
C THR A 213 16.40 14.86 9.25
N GLN A 214 17.01 13.70 9.49
CA GLN A 214 18.02 13.15 8.58
C GLN A 214 17.40 12.74 7.23
N ILE A 215 16.19 12.17 7.22
CA ILE A 215 15.48 11.88 5.96
C ILE A 215 15.27 13.17 5.15
N GLU A 216 14.78 14.24 5.77
CA GLU A 216 14.61 15.54 5.10
C GLU A 216 15.93 16.06 4.52
N ASN A 217 17.00 16.03 5.32
CA ASN A 217 18.31 16.50 4.89
C ASN A 217 18.83 15.72 3.67
N ILE A 218 18.66 14.40 3.65
CA ILE A 218 19.05 13.56 2.50
C ILE A 218 18.26 13.96 1.26
N LEU A 219 16.94 14.14 1.39
CA LEU A 219 16.07 14.54 0.28
C LEU A 219 16.44 15.92 -0.27
N ILE A 220 16.72 16.90 0.59
CA ILE A 220 17.13 18.25 0.20
C ILE A 220 18.51 18.25 -0.48
N ASN A 221 19.50 17.57 0.12
CA ASN A 221 20.88 17.60 -0.34
C ASN A 221 21.03 16.98 -1.73
N HIS A 222 20.33 15.88 -2.01
CA HIS A 222 20.44 15.18 -3.29
C HIS A 222 19.34 15.55 -4.29
N GLY A 223 18.16 15.90 -3.80
CA GLY A 223 17.05 16.39 -4.63
C GLY A 223 17.24 17.83 -5.10
N THR A 224 18.04 18.64 -4.39
CA THR A 224 18.17 20.11 -4.47
C THR A 224 17.07 20.87 -3.73
N HIS A 225 17.41 22.02 -3.16
CA HIS A 225 16.43 22.93 -2.53
C HIS A 225 15.28 23.30 -3.46
N LYS A 226 15.56 23.58 -4.73
CA LYS A 226 14.54 23.95 -5.71
C LYS A 226 13.52 22.83 -5.94
N TRP A 227 13.98 21.57 -5.98
CA TRP A 227 13.09 20.42 -6.07
C TRP A 227 12.29 20.25 -4.79
N TRP A 228 12.93 20.34 -3.63
CA TRP A 228 12.24 20.22 -2.34
C TRP A 228 11.13 21.26 -2.17
N ASP A 229 11.39 22.51 -2.56
CA ASP A 229 10.40 23.58 -2.54
C ASP A 229 9.24 23.33 -3.52
N SER A 230 9.50 22.62 -4.62
CA SER A 230 8.48 22.29 -5.63
C SER A 230 7.52 21.18 -5.21
N VAL A 231 7.89 20.37 -4.22
CA VAL A 231 7.11 19.21 -3.73
C VAL A 231 6.57 19.43 -2.32
N LYS A 232 6.36 20.71 -1.96
CA LYS A 232 6.00 21.13 -0.61
C LYS A 232 4.69 20.53 -0.11
N ASP A 233 3.73 20.34 -1.00
CA ASP A 233 2.43 19.78 -0.65
C ASP A 233 2.53 18.27 -0.36
N GLU A 234 3.56 17.61 -0.88
CA GLU A 234 3.82 16.17 -0.75
C GLU A 234 4.88 15.82 0.31
N HIS A 235 5.40 16.78 1.08
CA HIS A 235 6.44 16.55 2.09
C HIS A 235 6.06 15.45 3.09
N GLU A 236 4.83 15.49 3.61
CA GLU A 236 4.34 14.50 4.57
C GLU A 236 4.28 13.09 3.97
N LEU A 237 3.82 12.97 2.72
CA LEU A 237 3.77 11.69 2.03
C LEU A 237 5.18 11.14 1.76
N LEU A 238 6.10 12.00 1.31
CA LEU A 238 7.50 11.65 1.07
C LEU A 238 8.21 11.14 2.33
N LYS A 239 7.98 11.80 3.47
CA LYS A 239 8.49 11.33 4.76
C LYS A 239 7.93 9.97 5.12
N GLN A 240 6.61 9.80 5.02
CA GLN A 240 5.94 8.55 5.37
C GLN A 240 6.53 7.37 4.58
N VAL A 241 6.68 7.51 3.26
CA VAL A 241 7.24 6.43 2.41
C VAL A 241 8.72 6.17 2.65
N CYS A 242 9.47 7.16 3.15
CA CYS A 242 10.86 6.97 3.55
C CYS A 242 10.97 6.28 4.91
N LEU A 243 10.08 6.59 5.84
CA LEU A 243 10.01 6.00 7.18
C LEU A 243 9.60 4.53 7.13
N ASP A 244 8.53 4.22 6.39
CA ASP A 244 8.03 2.84 6.26
C ASP A 244 8.80 2.00 5.24
N LYS A 245 9.83 2.57 4.61
CA LYS A 245 10.72 1.93 3.63
C LYS A 245 10.06 1.62 2.28
N THR A 246 8.82 2.06 2.05
CA THR A 246 8.13 1.92 0.75
C THR A 246 8.90 2.58 -0.38
N ILE A 247 9.68 3.63 -0.11
CA ILE A 247 10.51 4.28 -1.12
C ILE A 247 11.47 3.31 -1.83
N PHE A 248 12.04 2.33 -1.12
CA PHE A 248 12.95 1.36 -1.74
C PHE A 248 12.24 0.45 -2.73
N ASP A 249 10.99 0.10 -2.42
CA ASP A 249 10.15 -0.73 -3.28
C ASP A 249 9.68 0.04 -4.51
N ILE A 250 9.31 1.32 -4.34
CA ILE A 250 8.99 2.22 -5.45
C ILE A 250 10.20 2.36 -6.39
N LEU A 251 11.37 2.66 -5.83
CA LEU A 251 12.58 2.84 -6.64
C LEU A 251 12.99 1.55 -7.35
N GLU A 252 12.94 0.38 -6.69
CA GLU A 252 13.16 -0.92 -7.33
C GLU A 252 12.16 -1.15 -8.48
N PHE A 253 10.88 -0.92 -8.23
CA PHE A 253 9.81 -1.16 -9.17
C PHE A 253 9.99 -0.33 -10.46
N TYR A 254 10.20 0.98 -10.35
CA TYR A 254 10.30 1.82 -11.54
C TYR A 254 11.66 1.77 -12.21
N THR A 255 12.76 1.72 -11.44
CA THR A 255 14.12 1.82 -12.01
C THR A 255 14.67 0.46 -12.45
N SER A 256 14.42 -0.60 -11.68
CA SER A 256 15.03 -1.92 -11.92
C SER A 256 14.09 -2.84 -12.71
N ILE A 257 12.80 -2.84 -12.37
CA ILE A 257 11.81 -3.72 -13.00
C ILE A 257 11.28 -3.10 -14.30
N LEU A 258 10.63 -1.92 -14.21
CA LEU A 258 10.05 -1.27 -15.38
C LEU A 258 11.08 -0.54 -16.24
N LYS A 259 12.26 -0.25 -15.69
CA LYS A 259 13.36 0.47 -16.37
C LYS A 259 12.91 1.79 -17.00
N LEU A 260 11.99 2.50 -16.34
CA LEU A 260 11.55 3.81 -16.81
C LEU A 260 12.71 4.81 -16.67
N LYS A 261 13.03 5.50 -17.77
CA LYS A 261 14.01 6.58 -17.75
C LYS A 261 13.43 7.80 -17.02
N SER A 262 14.23 8.42 -16.15
CA SER A 262 13.92 9.76 -15.64
C SER A 262 13.93 10.76 -16.80
N GLY A 263 13.07 11.78 -16.75
CA GLY A 263 12.87 12.73 -17.85
C GLY A 263 14.09 13.57 -18.26
N CYS A 264 15.21 13.44 -17.56
CA CYS A 264 16.47 14.14 -17.86
C CYS A 264 17.36 13.39 -18.87
N ASP A 265 17.08 12.12 -19.20
CA ASP A 265 17.87 11.34 -20.16
C ASP A 265 17.24 11.31 -21.58
N THR A 266 16.79 12.46 -22.07
CA THR A 266 16.53 12.65 -23.51
C THR A 266 17.82 13.08 -24.21
N ASN A 267 18.69 12.11 -24.46
CA ASN A 267 19.63 12.20 -25.57
C ASN A 267 19.12 11.24 -26.67
N GLU A 268 18.19 11.74 -27.47
CA GLU A 268 18.05 11.38 -28.89
C GLU A 268 18.55 12.56 -29.72
#